data_AF-A0AAU3BGC7-F1
#
_entry.id   AF-A0AAU3BGC7-F1
#
_cell.length_a   1.000
_cell.length_b   1.000
_cell.length_c   1.000
_cell.angle_alpha   90.00
_cell.angle_beta   90.00
_cell.angle_gamma   90.00
#
_symmetry.space_group_name_H-M   'P 1'
#
loop_
_entity.id
_entity.type
_entity.pdbx_description
1 polymer ?
#
loop_
_entity_poly.entity_id
_entity_poly.type
_entity_poly.pdbx_seq_one_letter_code
_entity_poly.pdbx_strand_id
1 'polypeptide(L)'
;MYRRRRLVGTYLGAVLAVAALPGISLIVEDPPWEVVLSGVVFLLVNQLIHTYPSAVRTAPPGAVLALAAIGIVQDTLLWLLVSWIGSQMDYGVHVDGLLAALAGGAVMRLTVLAVMAIGPQPVPEAA
;
A
#
# COMPACT_ATOMS: atom_id res chain seq x y z
N MET A 1 5.74 11.61 -13.32
CA MET A 1 5.29 10.23 -13.65
C MET A 1 5.11 9.32 -12.42
N TYR A 2 5.94 9.43 -11.38
CA TYR A 2 5.85 8.55 -10.18
C TYR A 2 4.55 8.62 -9.39
N ARG A 3 3.92 9.81 -9.27
CA ARG A 3 2.67 9.97 -8.50
C ARG A 3 1.56 9.05 -9.01
N ARG A 4 1.31 9.03 -10.33
CA ARG A 4 0.30 8.14 -10.94
C ARG A 4 0.61 6.65 -10.71
N ARG A 5 1.87 6.25 -10.85
CA ARG A 5 2.29 4.85 -10.61
C ARG A 5 2.09 4.42 -9.16
N ARG A 6 2.33 5.32 -8.21
CA ARG A 6 2.04 5.06 -6.80
C ARG A 6 0.56 4.89 -6.54
N LEU A 7 -0.29 5.77 -7.09
CA LEU A 7 -1.75 5.63 -6.97
C LEU A 7 -2.23 4.27 -7.49
N VAL A 8 -1.77 3.88 -8.68
CA VAL A 8 -2.11 2.58 -9.29
C VAL A 8 -1.58 1.42 -8.44
N GLY A 9 -0.32 1.50 -8.00
CA GLY A 9 0.28 0.47 -7.15
C GLY A 9 -0.43 0.31 -5.80
N THR A 10 -0.88 1.41 -5.19
CA THR A 10 -1.65 1.38 -3.94
C THR A 10 -2.99 0.72 -4.15
N TYR A 11 -3.72 1.06 -5.21
CA TYR A 11 -5.02 0.45 -5.49
C TYR A 11 -4.88 -1.05 -5.81
N LEU A 12 -3.93 -1.42 -6.67
CA LEU A 12 -3.65 -2.82 -7.00
C LEU A 12 -3.21 -3.62 -5.78
N GLY A 13 -2.34 -3.03 -4.94
CA GLY A 13 -1.88 -3.69 -3.73
C GLY A 13 -3.04 -3.97 -2.77
N ALA A 14 -3.99 -3.02 -2.63
CA ALA A 14 -5.11 -3.17 -1.70
C ALA A 14 -6.05 -4.28 -2.17
N VAL A 15 -6.38 -4.29 -3.46
CA VAL A 15 -7.17 -5.36 -4.09
C VAL A 15 -6.46 -6.70 -3.95
N LEU A 16 -5.15 -6.76 -4.22
CA LEU A 16 -4.37 -7.98 -4.15
C LEU A 16 -4.32 -8.53 -2.71
N ALA A 17 -4.13 -7.66 -1.72
CA ALA A 17 -4.10 -8.05 -0.32
C ALA A 17 -5.44 -8.63 0.13
N VAL A 18 -6.56 -7.97 -0.19
CA VAL A 18 -7.92 -8.46 0.11
C VAL A 18 -8.21 -9.79 -0.61
N ALA A 19 -7.79 -9.92 -1.86
CA ALA A 19 -8.09 -11.12 -2.65
C ALA A 19 -7.20 -12.33 -2.29
N ALA A 20 -5.96 -12.12 -1.87
CA ALA A 20 -4.97 -13.17 -1.72
C ALA A 20 -4.69 -13.61 -0.28
N LEU A 21 -4.98 -12.76 0.72
CA LEU A 21 -4.57 -13.03 2.11
C LEU A 21 -5.71 -13.58 2.98
N PRO A 22 -5.59 -14.82 3.49
CA PRO A 22 -6.54 -15.36 4.46
C PRO A 22 -6.35 -14.61 5.79
N GLY A 23 -7.24 -13.66 6.07
CA GLY A 23 -7.15 -12.75 7.21
C GLY A 23 -7.40 -11.28 6.84
N ILE A 24 -7.59 -10.96 5.56
CA ILE A 24 -8.12 -9.67 5.12
C ILE A 24 -9.41 -9.96 4.36
N SER A 25 -10.55 -9.52 4.91
CA SER A 25 -11.88 -9.81 4.33
C SER A 25 -12.75 -8.57 4.28
N LEU A 26 -13.72 -8.58 3.37
CA LEU A 26 -14.77 -7.58 3.31
C LEU A 26 -15.78 -7.80 4.44
N ILE A 27 -16.29 -6.72 5.04
CA ILE A 27 -17.31 -6.77 6.09
C ILE A 27 -18.68 -7.02 5.45
N VAL A 28 -18.96 -6.34 4.35
CA VAL A 28 -20.12 -6.54 3.48
C VAL A 28 -19.64 -7.09 2.14
N GLU A 29 -20.31 -8.10 1.61
CA GLU A 29 -20.02 -8.66 0.27
C GLU A 29 -20.43 -7.70 -0.89
N ASP A 30 -20.30 -6.38 -0.69
CA ASP A 30 -20.47 -5.34 -1.71
C ASP A 30 -19.11 -4.70 -2.06
N PRO A 31 -18.33 -5.36 -2.93
CA PRO A 31 -16.90 -5.13 -3.09
C PRO A 31 -16.44 -3.75 -3.60
N PRO A 32 -17.18 -2.98 -4.44
CA PRO A 32 -16.59 -1.78 -5.02
C PRO A 32 -16.39 -0.67 -4.00
N TRP A 33 -17.27 -0.52 -3.00
CA TRP A 33 -17.23 0.64 -2.10
C TRP A 33 -16.36 0.39 -0.85
N GLU A 34 -16.20 -0.86 -0.40
CA GLU A 34 -15.39 -1.22 0.76
C GLU A 34 -13.89 -1.13 0.48
N VAL A 35 -13.51 -1.57 -0.72
CA VAL A 35 -12.14 -1.45 -1.22
C VAL A 35 -11.80 0.01 -1.52
N VAL A 36 -12.78 0.81 -1.96
CA VAL A 36 -12.58 2.25 -2.18
C VAL A 36 -12.25 2.98 -0.89
N LEU A 37 -12.97 2.72 0.21
CA LEU A 37 -12.66 3.35 1.51
C LEU A 37 -11.22 3.04 1.94
N SER A 38 -10.83 1.77 1.85
CA SER A 38 -9.48 1.31 2.14
C SER A 38 -8.46 2.01 1.25
N GLY A 39 -8.71 2.05 -0.06
CA GLY A 39 -7.88 2.76 -1.03
C GLY A 39 -7.72 4.23 -0.69
N VAL A 40 -8.80 4.93 -0.32
CA VAL A 40 -8.77 6.36 0.05
C VAL A 40 -7.92 6.59 1.29
N VAL A 41 -8.07 5.80 2.35
CA VAL A 41 -7.26 5.91 3.57
C VAL A 41 -5.79 5.71 3.25
N PHE A 42 -5.46 4.66 2.50
CA PHE A 42 -4.09 4.40 2.07
C PHE A 42 -3.54 5.54 1.22
N LEU A 43 -4.32 6.11 0.31
CA LEU A 43 -3.89 7.22 -0.54
C LEU A 43 -3.62 8.49 0.26
N LEU A 44 -4.51 8.85 1.19
CA LEU A 44 -4.37 10.04 2.02
C LEU A 44 -3.11 9.95 2.88
N VAL A 45 -2.92 8.83 3.60
CA VAL A 45 -1.78 8.70 4.50
C VAL A 45 -0.47 8.49 3.75
N ASN A 46 -0.46 7.75 2.64
CA ASN A 46 0.76 7.61 1.81
C ASN A 46 1.19 8.91 1.13
N GLN A 47 0.27 9.86 0.92
CA GLN A 47 0.64 11.20 0.47
C GLN A 47 1.15 12.08 1.60
N LEU A 48 0.63 11.93 2.82
CA LEU A 48 1.09 12.68 3.98
C LEU A 48 2.46 12.20 4.48
N ILE A 49 2.67 10.88 4.51
CA ILE A 49 3.88 10.23 5.01
C ILE A 49 4.58 9.54 3.83
N HIS A 50 5.59 10.21 3.30
CA HIS A 50 6.31 9.77 2.10
C HIS A 50 7.46 8.82 2.45
N THR A 51 7.23 7.51 2.37
CA THR A 51 8.21 6.46 2.68
C THR A 51 8.72 5.71 1.45
N TYR A 52 8.88 6.43 0.34
CA TYR A 52 9.21 5.83 -0.95
C TYR A 52 10.45 6.49 -1.55
N PRO A 53 11.33 5.73 -2.22
CA PRO A 53 12.46 6.30 -2.92
C PRO A 53 11.97 7.16 -4.11
N SER A 54 12.73 8.21 -4.41
CA SER A 54 12.51 9.10 -5.56
C SER A 54 12.83 8.40 -6.89
N ALA A 55 13.80 7.48 -6.89
CA ALA A 55 14.15 6.64 -8.03
C ALA A 55 14.50 5.22 -7.57
N VAL A 56 13.58 4.27 -7.75
CA VAL A 56 13.74 2.88 -7.26
C VAL A 56 14.92 2.17 -7.92
N ARG A 57 15.18 2.42 -9.21
CA ARG A 57 16.22 1.71 -9.98
C ARG A 57 17.64 2.24 -9.76
N THR A 58 17.78 3.50 -9.37
CA THR A 58 19.10 4.16 -9.22
C THR A 58 19.45 4.41 -7.76
N ALA A 59 18.51 4.22 -6.83
CA ALA A 59 18.77 4.35 -5.40
C ALA A 59 19.72 3.25 -4.89
N PRO A 60 20.57 3.55 -3.90
CA PRO A 60 21.39 2.54 -3.23
C PRO A 60 20.52 1.41 -2.66
N PRO A 61 20.91 0.13 -2.81
CA PRO A 61 20.11 -1.01 -2.36
C PRO A 61 19.73 -0.93 -0.88
N GLY A 62 20.65 -0.51 -0.03
CA GLY A 62 20.40 -0.34 1.42
C GLY A 62 19.32 0.71 1.71
N ALA A 63 19.29 1.81 0.95
CA ALA A 63 18.26 2.84 1.11
C ALA A 63 16.88 2.33 0.66
N VAL A 64 16.81 1.54 -0.42
CA VAL A 64 15.56 0.91 -0.87
C VAL A 64 15.03 -0.07 0.17
N LEU A 65 15.91 -0.90 0.76
CA LEU A 65 15.53 -1.85 1.80
C LEU A 65 15.03 -1.17 3.07
N ALA A 66 15.71 -0.11 3.52
CA ALA A 66 15.28 0.65 4.69
C ALA A 66 13.91 1.32 4.46
N LEU A 67 13.72 1.98 3.31
CA LEU A 67 12.44 2.60 2.95
C LEU A 67 11.33 1.57 2.75
N ALA A 68 11.65 0.39 2.21
CA ALA A 68 10.71 -0.72 2.11
C ALA A 68 10.28 -1.19 3.51
N ALA A 69 11.22 -1.41 4.43
CA ALA A 69 10.91 -1.85 5.79
C ALA A 69 10.04 -0.83 6.55
N ILE A 70 10.42 0.45 6.53
CA ILE A 70 9.62 1.54 7.12
C ILE A 70 8.24 1.59 6.46
N GLY A 71 8.20 1.44 5.14
CA GLY A 71 6.98 1.40 4.36
C GLY A 71 6.04 0.25 4.73
N ILE A 72 6.58 -0.95 4.97
CA ILE A 72 5.80 -2.11 5.43
C ILE A 72 5.18 -1.81 6.78
N VAL A 73 5.93 -1.21 7.72
CA VAL A 73 5.38 -0.82 9.03
C VAL A 73 4.24 0.19 8.85
N GLN A 74 4.42 1.20 8.01
CA GLN A 74 3.36 2.16 7.70
C GLN A 74 2.12 1.48 7.09
N ASP A 75 2.30 0.62 6.09
CA ASP A 75 1.18 -0.06 5.41
C ASP A 75 0.47 -1.06 6.36
N THR A 76 1.20 -1.66 7.29
CA THR A 76 0.65 -2.50 8.37
C THR A 76 -0.25 -1.69 9.29
N LEU A 77 0.23 -0.53 9.75
CA LEU A 77 -0.55 0.38 10.58
C LEU A 77 -1.79 0.90 9.84
N LEU A 78 -1.69 1.09 8.52
CA LEU A 78 -2.83 1.46 7.69
C LEU A 78 -3.88 0.38 7.60
N TRP A 79 -3.48 -0.89 7.47
CA TRP A 79 -4.43 -2.01 7.53
C TRP A 79 -5.19 -2.07 8.86
N LEU A 80 -4.48 -1.90 9.98
CA LEU A 80 -5.11 -1.84 11.30
C LEU A 80 -6.04 -0.63 11.43
N LEU A 81 -5.64 0.53 10.90
CA LEU A 81 -6.48 1.73 10.89
C LEU A 81 -7.75 1.53 10.05
N VAL A 82 -7.63 0.98 8.84
CA VAL A 82 -8.76 0.68 7.97
C VAL A 82 -9.71 -0.30 8.65
N SER A 83 -9.19 -1.35 9.28
CA SER A 83 -10.02 -2.30 10.01
C SER A 83 -10.71 -1.67 11.22
N TRP A 84 -10.03 -0.78 11.93
CA TRP A 84 -10.64 -0.02 13.03
C TRP A 84 -11.76 0.89 12.53
N ILE A 85 -11.52 1.69 11.48
CA ILE A 85 -12.57 2.53 10.86
C ILE A 85 -13.75 1.66 10.42
N GLY A 86 -13.47 0.52 9.77
CA GLY A 86 -14.50 -0.36 9.28
C GLY A 86 -15.39 -0.93 10.39
N SER A 87 -14.80 -1.26 11.54
CA SER A 87 -15.56 -1.69 12.73
C SER A 87 -16.45 -0.60 13.33
N GLN A 88 -16.09 0.68 13.18
CA GLN A 88 -16.91 1.80 13.67
C GLN A 88 -18.09 2.10 12.74
N MET A 89 -17.93 1.80 11.45
CA MET A 89 -18.93 2.08 10.41
C MET A 89 -19.78 0.85 10.05
N ASP A 90 -19.44 -0.33 10.59
CA ASP A 90 -19.97 -1.64 10.19
C ASP A 90 -19.86 -1.87 8.67
N TYR A 91 -18.77 -1.37 8.09
CA TYR A 91 -18.56 -1.27 6.65
C TYR A 91 -17.08 -1.15 6.29
N GLY A 92 -16.58 -1.93 5.31
CA GLY A 92 -15.19 -1.85 4.85
C GLY A 92 -14.41 -3.14 5.05
N VAL A 93 -13.09 -3.06 5.25
CA VAL A 93 -12.24 -4.26 5.36
C VAL A 93 -12.00 -4.64 6.81
N HIS A 94 -12.19 -5.91 7.15
CA HIS A 94 -11.75 -6.51 8.40
C HIS A 94 -10.37 -7.14 8.25
N VAL A 95 -9.51 -6.95 9.27
CA VAL A 95 -8.16 -7.54 9.32
C VAL A 95 -8.01 -8.37 10.59
N ASP A 96 -7.75 -9.66 10.42
CA ASP A 96 -7.62 -10.64 11.50
C ASP A 96 -6.21 -10.60 12.13
N GLY A 97 -6.01 -9.59 12.97
CA GLY A 97 -4.83 -9.45 13.80
C GLY A 97 -3.58 -8.91 13.09
N LEU A 98 -2.48 -8.86 13.86
CA LEU A 98 -1.25 -8.19 13.43
C LEU A 98 -0.53 -8.91 12.28
N LEU A 99 -0.58 -10.25 12.23
CA LEU A 99 0.11 -11.01 11.18
C LEU A 99 -0.55 -10.81 9.82
N ALA A 100 -1.88 -10.80 9.75
CA ALA A 100 -2.62 -10.48 8.53
C ALA A 100 -2.32 -9.05 8.08
N ALA A 101 -2.31 -8.10 9.03
CA ALA A 101 -1.96 -6.71 8.75
C ALA A 101 -0.52 -6.57 8.22
N LEU A 102 0.45 -7.30 8.80
CA LEU A 102 1.85 -7.28 8.39
C LEU A 102 2.04 -7.86 6.99
N ALA A 103 1.39 -9.00 6.71
CA ALA A 103 1.38 -9.61 5.38
C ALA A 103 0.73 -8.67 4.35
N GLY A 104 -0.39 -8.04 4.71
CA GLY A 104 -1.04 -7.02 3.89
C GLY A 104 -0.13 -5.82 3.64
N GLY A 105 0.60 -5.36 4.64
CA GLY A 105 1.57 -4.28 4.52
C GLY A 105 2.72 -4.63 3.59
N ALA A 106 3.23 -5.86 3.68
CA ALA A 106 4.26 -6.39 2.79
C ALA A 106 3.77 -6.47 1.34
N VAL A 107 2.58 -7.04 1.10
CA VAL A 107 1.97 -7.13 -0.24
C VAL A 107 1.76 -5.74 -0.83
N MET A 108 1.24 -4.79 -0.04
CA MET A 108 1.08 -3.40 -0.45
C MET A 108 2.39 -2.78 -0.91
N ARG A 109 3.41 -2.85 -0.05
CA ARG A 109 4.71 -2.23 -0.32
C ARG A 109 5.38 -2.83 -1.54
N LEU A 110 5.38 -4.15 -1.66
CA LEU A 110 5.97 -4.86 -2.80
C LEU A 110 5.25 -4.51 -4.10
N THR A 111 3.91 -4.44 -4.08
CA THR A 111 3.11 -4.09 -5.26
C THR A 111 3.41 -2.66 -5.72
N VAL A 112 3.46 -1.70 -4.80
CA VAL A 112 3.80 -0.30 -5.15
C VAL A 112 5.21 -0.19 -5.70
N LEU A 113 6.20 -0.83 -5.06
CA LEU A 113 7.58 -0.81 -5.52
C LEU A 113 7.74 -1.47 -6.90
N ALA A 114 7.06 -2.60 -7.13
CA ALA A 114 7.04 -3.27 -8.43
C ALA A 114 6.44 -2.37 -9.52
N VAL A 115 5.29 -1.75 -9.27
CA VAL A 115 4.66 -0.81 -10.21
C VAL A 115 5.53 0.43 -10.46
N MET A 116 6.23 0.93 -9.44
CA MET A 116 7.19 2.03 -9.63
C MET A 116 8.41 1.63 -10.46
N ALA A 117 8.85 0.38 -10.36
CA ALA A 117 9.96 -0.18 -11.12
C ALA A 117 9.59 -0.47 -12.59
N ILE A 118 8.29 -0.62 -12.91
CA ILE A 118 7.77 -0.87 -14.26
C ILE A 118 7.41 0.48 -14.90
N GLY A 119 8.24 0.92 -15.84
CA GLY A 119 7.99 2.06 -16.71
C GLY A 119 9.14 3.06 -16.81
N PRO A 120 9.14 3.95 -17.82
CA PRO A 120 10.22 4.89 -18.08
C PRO A 120 10.54 5.72 -16.84
N GLN A 121 11.82 5.76 -16.47
CA GLN A 121 12.34 6.57 -15.37
C GLN A 121 12.81 7.91 -15.96
N PRO A 122 12.64 9.04 -15.25
CA PRO A 122 13.31 10.27 -15.65
C PRO A 122 14.83 10.00 -15.70
N VAL A 123 15.43 10.25 -16.85
CA VAL A 123 16.88 10.20 -17.03
C VAL A 123 17.47 11.27 -16.10
N PRO A 124 18.49 10.97 -15.29
CA PRO A 124 19.19 12.01 -14.54
C PRO A 124 19.66 13.07 -15.55
N GLU A 125 19.29 14.34 -15.35
CA GLU A 125 19.95 15.43 -16.08
C GLU A 125 21.45 15.30 -15.79
N ALA A 126 22.24 15.14 -16.85
CA ALA A 126 23.69 15.10 -16.73
C ALA A 126 24.12 16.43 -16.10
N ALA A 127 24.67 16.35 -14.88
CA ALA A 127 25.28 17.48 -14.18
C ALA A 127 26.60 17.86 -14.84
#